data_AF-A0A7C8EM41-F1
#
_entry.id   AF-A0A7C8EM41-F1
#
_cell.length_a   1.000
_cell.length_b   1.000
_cell.length_c   1.000
_cell.angle_alpha   90.00
_cell.angle_beta   90.00
_cell.angle_gamma   90.00
#
_symmetry.space_group_name_H-M   'P 1'
#
loop_
_entity.id
_entity.type
_entity.pdbx_description
1 polymer ?
#
loop_
_entity_poly.entity_id
_entity_poly.type
_entity_poly.pdbx_seq_one_letter_code
_entity_poly.pdbx_strand_id
1 'polypeptide(L)'
;VVLGQALLVFGLFQTWRRRVDKRDPMSECLLVIAMALVTIAVPIELKLYAIPIAWALEGVVFVYIGLRFNRLLVRAAGVIGLGLAACGLLWRLPMHTERFIVVFNVPFGSWAAVIAAATCAAYLLTRAEDDTSRPILVGLAGLLAFALGSLLLSLESFEFWTEYRPGYYRVHLMSSLVVLWALIPGITATVLAHKKLAAWAPLALVCYAIGGAMFFGGFVYYDSPSTWFALNAVFPLRLLFVIALWWGGMLMRRCGPEHSGDVLTVTGHALLTILLAVEIHRWGNYCTWLSDRMAVSFISAAWGIQAFVLLWVGLATRNRARRVVGFALFGLTVAKVCFYDLGSLERVYQIVSFLASGLLLLLGCYFYHRYSPMLLGEEKKEGIEQT
;
A
#
# COMPACT_ATOMS: atom_id res chain seq x y z
N VAL A 1 -22.71 31.20 18.90
CA VAL A 1 -21.53 31.69 19.67
C VAL A 1 -20.29 31.84 18.77
N VAL A 2 -19.83 30.79 18.08
CA VAL A 2 -18.62 30.84 17.23
C VAL A 2 -18.68 31.91 16.13
N LEU A 3 -19.81 32.03 15.41
CA LEU A 3 -20.00 33.12 14.44
C LEU A 3 -19.93 34.52 15.09
N GLY A 4 -20.40 34.65 16.33
CA GLY A 4 -20.29 35.91 17.10
C GLY A 4 -18.84 36.25 17.44
N GLN A 5 -18.03 35.25 17.82
CA GLN A 5 -16.59 35.42 18.03
C GLN A 5 -15.89 35.79 16.71
N ALA A 6 -16.24 35.14 15.59
CA ALA A 6 -15.68 35.44 14.28
C ALA A 6 -15.97 36.89 13.85
N LEU A 7 -17.21 37.36 14.04
CA LEU A 7 -17.60 38.74 13.79
C LEU A 7 -16.84 39.74 14.66
N LEU A 8 -16.62 39.41 15.94
CA LEU A 8 -15.82 40.22 16.86
C LEU A 8 -14.37 40.35 16.38
N VAL A 9 -13.72 39.23 16.04
CA VAL A 9 -12.34 39.23 15.53
C VAL A 9 -12.26 39.96 14.19
N PHE A 10 -13.26 39.81 13.32
CA PHE A 10 -13.35 40.56 12.07
C PHE A 10 -13.55 42.08 12.30
N GLY A 11 -14.31 42.46 13.32
CA GLY A 11 -14.45 43.85 13.77
C GLY A 11 -13.13 44.43 14.29
N LEU A 12 -12.37 43.63 15.05
CA LEU A 12 -11.02 43.99 15.47
C LEU A 12 -10.09 44.15 14.26
N PHE A 13 -10.14 43.23 13.30
CA PHE A 13 -9.40 43.36 12.05
C PHE A 13 -9.71 44.67 11.32
N GLN A 14 -10.99 45.03 11.17
CA GLN A 14 -11.37 46.28 10.49
C GLN A 14 -10.92 47.52 11.24
N THR A 15 -11.07 47.55 12.56
CA THR A 15 -10.66 48.70 13.37
C THR A 15 -9.14 48.85 13.38
N TRP A 16 -8.40 47.75 13.49
CA TRP A 16 -6.94 47.74 13.41
C TRP A 16 -6.44 48.23 12.06
N ARG A 17 -6.98 47.70 10.95
CA ARG A 17 -6.62 48.11 9.58
C ARG A 17 -6.93 49.58 9.28
N ARG A 18 -7.89 50.19 9.98
CA ARG A 18 -8.21 51.62 9.85
C ARG A 18 -7.25 52.51 10.65
N ARG A 19 -6.63 52.00 11.72
CA ARG A 19 -5.79 52.77 12.65
C ARG A 19 -4.29 52.57 12.44
N VAL A 20 -3.90 51.41 11.91
CA VAL A 20 -2.51 50.99 11.71
C VAL A 20 -2.30 50.73 10.22
N ASP A 21 -1.09 51.00 9.73
CA ASP A 21 -0.73 51.04 8.31
C ASP A 21 -1.13 49.76 7.53
N LYS A 22 -1.35 49.88 6.22
CA LYS A 22 -2.02 48.86 5.37
C LYS A 22 -1.29 47.50 5.28
N ARG A 23 -0.06 47.36 5.80
CA ARG A 23 0.78 46.14 5.72
C ARG A 23 1.18 45.57 7.09
N ASP A 24 0.42 45.85 8.14
CA ASP A 24 0.74 45.32 9.47
C ASP A 24 0.43 43.81 9.60
N PRO A 25 1.41 42.96 10.00
CA PRO A 25 1.22 41.51 10.16
C PRO A 25 0.07 41.12 11.09
N MET A 26 -0.27 41.93 12.09
CA MET A 26 -1.36 41.60 13.02
C MET A 26 -2.73 41.67 12.34
N SER A 27 -2.92 42.57 11.37
CA SER A 27 -4.16 42.63 10.60
C SER A 27 -4.40 41.35 9.80
N GLU A 28 -3.34 40.80 9.18
CA GLU A 28 -3.42 39.53 8.46
C GLU A 28 -3.73 38.36 9.40
N CYS A 29 -3.12 38.32 10.59
CA CYS A 29 -3.41 37.28 11.59
C CYS A 29 -4.85 37.33 12.10
N LEU A 30 -5.38 38.53 12.38
CA LEU A 30 -6.77 38.70 12.81
C LEU A 30 -7.75 38.22 11.72
N LEU A 31 -7.45 38.50 10.45
CA LEU A 31 -8.26 38.00 9.34
C LEU A 31 -8.22 36.48 9.26
N VAL A 32 -7.05 35.85 9.40
CA VAL A 32 -6.90 34.39 9.40
C VAL A 32 -7.67 33.75 10.55
N ILE A 33 -7.60 34.32 11.76
CA ILE A 33 -8.33 33.82 12.93
C ILE A 33 -9.85 33.96 12.70
N ALA A 34 -10.31 35.10 12.21
CA ALA A 34 -11.72 35.30 11.88
C ALA A 34 -12.21 34.28 10.84
N MET A 35 -11.45 34.07 9.77
CA MET A 35 -11.75 33.06 8.74
C MET A 35 -11.77 31.65 9.33
N ALA A 36 -10.83 31.30 10.20
CA ALA A 36 -10.79 29.99 10.86
C ALA A 36 -12.04 29.77 11.73
N LEU A 37 -12.46 30.78 12.51
CA LEU A 37 -13.67 30.70 13.33
C LEU A 37 -14.95 30.55 12.49
N VAL A 38 -15.07 31.29 11.37
CA VAL A 38 -16.17 31.08 10.42
C VAL A 38 -16.13 29.66 9.85
N THR A 39 -14.94 29.16 9.53
CA THR A 39 -14.77 27.81 8.97
C THR A 39 -15.15 26.73 9.97
N ILE A 40 -14.88 26.91 11.28
CA ILE A 40 -15.30 25.99 12.35
C ILE A 40 -16.82 25.96 12.53
N ALA A 41 -17.54 27.04 12.20
CA ALA A 41 -19.00 27.05 12.29
C ALA A 41 -19.66 26.02 11.35
N VAL A 42 -19.05 25.76 10.19
CA VAL A 42 -19.58 24.80 9.20
C VAL A 42 -19.63 23.36 9.76
N PRO A 43 -18.54 22.79 10.31
CA PRO A 43 -18.58 21.50 11.00
C PRO A 43 -19.63 21.39 12.11
N ILE A 44 -19.84 22.46 12.86
CA ILE A 44 -20.81 22.48 13.97
C ILE A 44 -22.24 22.35 13.42
N GLU A 45 -22.58 23.14 12.40
CA GLU A 45 -23.91 23.09 11.77
C GLU A 45 -24.15 21.74 11.06
N LEU A 46 -23.11 21.19 10.41
CA LEU A 46 -23.17 19.90 9.73
C LEU A 46 -23.08 18.69 10.69
N LYS A 47 -23.03 18.93 12.01
CA LYS A 47 -22.88 17.89 13.04
C LYS A 47 -21.65 16.97 12.81
N LEU A 48 -20.63 17.49 12.15
CA LEU A 48 -19.33 16.82 12.01
C LEU A 48 -18.65 16.70 13.37
N TYR A 49 -17.54 15.96 13.42
CA TYR A 49 -16.71 15.89 14.63
C TYR A 49 -15.99 17.22 14.86
N ALA A 50 -16.72 18.19 15.39
CA ALA A 50 -16.29 19.58 15.50
C ALA A 50 -15.01 19.72 16.33
N ILE A 51 -14.82 18.90 17.37
CA ILE A 51 -13.63 18.96 18.24
C ILE A 51 -12.35 18.59 17.46
N PRO A 52 -12.22 17.39 16.82
CA PRO A 52 -11.08 17.10 15.95
C PRO A 52 -10.86 18.14 14.85
N ILE A 53 -11.92 18.62 14.21
CA ILE A 53 -11.80 19.60 13.12
C ILE A 53 -11.29 20.95 13.64
N ALA A 54 -11.74 21.39 14.82
CA ALA A 54 -11.26 22.60 15.46
C ALA A 54 -9.77 22.53 15.77
N TRP A 55 -9.30 21.43 16.39
CA TRP A 55 -7.87 21.19 16.61
C TRP A 55 -7.07 21.19 15.30
N ALA A 56 -7.62 20.61 14.24
CA ALA A 56 -6.94 20.56 12.96
C ALA A 56 -6.82 21.94 12.30
N LEU A 57 -7.89 22.74 12.35
CA LEU A 57 -7.89 24.11 11.84
C LEU A 57 -6.98 25.03 12.66
N GLU A 58 -6.99 24.91 13.99
CA GLU A 58 -6.07 25.63 14.87
C GLU A 58 -4.61 25.25 14.57
N GLY A 59 -4.36 23.96 14.31
CA GLY A 59 -3.06 23.47 13.87
C GLY A 59 -2.55 24.17 12.60
N VAL A 60 -3.40 24.33 11.58
CA VAL A 60 -3.08 25.06 10.34
C VAL A 60 -2.81 26.54 10.62
N VAL A 61 -3.62 27.17 11.47
CA VAL A 61 -3.45 28.58 11.85
C VAL A 61 -2.12 28.80 12.56
N PHE A 62 -1.74 27.92 13.49
CA PHE A 62 -0.45 28.01 14.16
C PHE A 62 0.73 27.77 13.21
N VAL A 63 0.61 26.82 12.27
CA VAL A 63 1.62 26.69 11.21
C VAL A 63 1.77 27.99 10.43
N TYR A 64 0.66 28.60 9.99
CA TYR A 64 0.67 29.86 9.25
C TYR A 64 1.30 31.02 10.05
N ILE A 65 0.88 31.22 11.30
CA ILE A 65 1.42 32.25 12.19
C ILE A 65 2.91 32.00 12.45
N GLY A 66 3.30 30.76 12.72
CA GLY A 66 4.69 30.38 12.93
C GLY A 66 5.56 30.60 11.70
N LEU A 67 5.02 30.48 10.49
CA LEU A 67 5.71 30.88 9.26
C LEU A 67 5.87 32.39 9.19
N ARG A 68 4.78 33.14 9.41
CA ARG A 68 4.75 34.61 9.33
C ARG A 68 5.72 35.29 10.30
N PHE A 69 5.86 34.80 11.52
CA PHE A 69 6.74 35.36 12.55
C PHE A 69 8.09 34.64 12.70
N ASN A 70 8.38 33.70 11.80
CA ASN A 70 9.58 32.85 11.84
C ASN A 70 9.84 32.18 13.20
N ARG A 71 8.78 31.65 13.84
CA ARG A 71 8.87 31.00 15.17
C ARG A 71 8.66 29.49 15.05
N LEU A 72 9.74 28.72 15.27
CA LEU A 72 9.71 27.26 15.24
C LEU A 72 8.70 26.66 16.22
N LEU A 73 8.67 27.15 17.46
CA LEU A 73 7.77 26.64 18.51
C LEU A 73 6.30 26.71 18.08
N VAL A 74 5.90 27.78 17.40
CA VAL A 74 4.51 27.96 16.93
C VAL A 74 4.20 27.02 15.77
N ARG A 75 5.15 26.79 14.86
CA ARG A 75 5.01 25.78 13.78
C ARG A 75 4.86 24.37 14.36
N ALA A 76 5.70 24.04 15.34
CA ALA A 76 5.67 22.75 16.02
C ALA A 76 4.36 22.55 16.80
N ALA A 77 3.89 23.58 17.53
CA ALA A 77 2.58 23.57 18.19
C ALA A 77 1.45 23.30 17.20
N GLY A 78 1.53 23.86 15.99
CA GLY A 78 0.55 23.59 14.94
C GLY A 78 0.54 22.13 14.48
N VAL A 79 1.71 21.52 14.30
CA VAL A 79 1.82 20.07 13.97
C VAL A 79 1.33 19.19 15.13
N ILE A 80 1.59 19.57 16.37
CA ILE A 80 1.06 18.88 17.55
C ILE A 80 -0.47 18.97 17.60
N GLY A 81 -1.06 20.13 17.28
CA GLY A 81 -2.50 20.31 17.17
C GLY A 81 -3.14 19.36 16.15
N LEU A 82 -2.49 19.14 15.01
CA LEU A 82 -2.93 18.12 14.03
C LEU A 82 -2.85 16.70 14.59
N GLY A 83 -1.82 16.40 15.39
CA GLY A 83 -1.71 15.12 16.10
C GLY A 83 -2.86 14.92 17.10
N LEU A 84 -3.22 15.97 17.86
CA LEU A 84 -4.38 15.92 18.76
C LEU A 84 -5.70 15.72 18.02
N ALA A 85 -5.87 16.37 16.86
CA ALA A 85 -7.01 16.13 15.99
C ALA A 85 -7.10 14.67 15.55
N ALA A 86 -5.97 14.08 15.13
CA ALA A 86 -5.87 12.67 14.77
C ALA A 86 -6.25 11.75 15.94
N CYS A 87 -5.71 11.99 17.14
CA CYS A 87 -6.09 11.25 18.35
C CYS A 87 -7.58 11.35 18.63
N GLY A 88 -8.18 12.54 18.47
CA GLY A 88 -9.61 12.75 18.64
C GLY A 88 -10.48 11.99 17.63
N LEU A 89 -9.98 11.75 16.41
CA LEU A 89 -10.64 10.87 15.44
C LEU A 89 -10.52 9.40 15.83
N LEU A 90 -9.32 8.96 16.22
CA LEU A 90 -9.07 7.57 16.62
C LEU A 90 -9.86 7.16 17.87
N TRP A 91 -10.05 8.09 18.81
CA TRP A 91 -10.87 7.85 20.01
C TRP A 91 -12.34 7.57 19.70
N ARG A 92 -12.82 7.95 18.51
CA ARG A 92 -14.22 7.81 18.10
C ARG A 92 -14.50 6.53 17.30
N LEU A 93 -13.51 5.65 17.15
CA LEU A 93 -13.70 4.38 16.47
C LEU A 93 -14.61 3.43 17.27
N PRO A 94 -15.46 2.61 16.61
CA PRO A 94 -15.66 2.49 15.16
C PRO A 94 -16.41 3.69 14.54
N MET A 95 -16.19 3.98 13.26
CA MET A 95 -16.80 5.15 12.60
C MET A 95 -18.32 4.97 12.43
N HIS A 96 -18.75 3.74 12.20
CA HIS A 96 -20.13 3.36 11.96
C HIS A 96 -20.53 2.19 12.85
N THR A 97 -21.74 2.29 13.40
CA THR A 97 -22.40 1.20 14.14
C THR A 97 -23.66 0.69 13.42
N GLU A 98 -24.01 1.32 12.29
CA GLU A 98 -25.19 1.04 11.49
C GLU A 98 -24.88 1.24 10.01
N ARG A 99 -25.71 0.66 9.14
CA ARG A 99 -25.57 0.77 7.67
C ARG A 99 -25.51 2.22 7.23
N PHE A 100 -24.54 2.51 6.36
CA PHE A 100 -24.25 3.86 5.92
C PHE A 100 -24.01 3.91 4.40
N ILE A 101 -24.01 5.13 3.87
CA ILE A 101 -23.64 5.40 2.49
C ILE A 101 -22.14 5.71 2.45
N VAL A 102 -21.42 4.96 1.62
CA VAL A 102 -19.97 5.12 1.43
C VAL A 102 -19.65 6.55 1.00
N VAL A 103 -18.61 7.15 1.58
CA VAL A 103 -18.10 8.52 1.34
C VAL A 103 -19.02 9.65 1.81
N PHE A 104 -20.33 9.55 1.56
CA PHE A 104 -21.29 10.59 1.90
C PHE A 104 -21.85 10.42 3.32
N ASN A 105 -20.97 10.47 4.31
CA ASN A 105 -21.32 10.34 5.73
C ASN A 105 -20.51 11.28 6.64
N VAL A 106 -21.02 11.49 7.85
CA VAL A 106 -20.46 12.42 8.85
C VAL A 106 -19.05 12.05 9.30
N PRO A 107 -18.74 10.78 9.67
CA PRO A 107 -17.38 10.36 9.98
C PRO A 107 -16.41 10.62 8.83
N PHE A 108 -16.73 10.20 7.61
CA PHE A 108 -15.88 10.38 6.43
C PHE A 108 -15.56 11.86 6.18
N GLY A 109 -16.58 12.72 6.20
CA GLY A 109 -16.39 14.17 6.06
C GLY A 109 -15.49 14.77 7.15
N SER A 110 -15.59 14.25 8.38
CA SER A 110 -14.78 14.70 9.50
C SER A 110 -13.31 14.29 9.38
N TRP A 111 -13.04 13.04 8.99
CA TRP A 111 -11.69 12.55 8.72
C TRP A 111 -11.08 13.27 7.52
N ALA A 112 -11.82 13.44 6.43
CA ALA A 112 -11.39 14.16 5.24
C ALA A 112 -10.99 15.61 5.56
N ALA A 113 -11.72 16.31 6.43
CA ALA A 113 -11.39 17.66 6.87
C ALA A 113 -10.04 17.71 7.62
N VAL A 114 -9.78 16.77 8.54
CA VAL A 114 -8.50 16.70 9.27
C VAL A 114 -7.34 16.33 8.33
N ILE A 115 -7.56 15.40 7.39
CA ILE A 115 -6.57 15.04 6.35
C ILE A 115 -6.25 16.26 5.48
N ALA A 116 -7.26 17.02 5.06
CA ALA A 116 -7.09 18.23 4.28
C ALA A 116 -6.31 19.30 5.05
N ALA A 117 -6.60 19.48 6.34
CA ALA A 117 -5.85 20.37 7.22
C ALA A 117 -4.38 19.94 7.37
N ALA A 118 -4.11 18.66 7.59
CA ALA A 118 -2.75 18.13 7.68
C ALA A 118 -1.98 18.30 6.34
N THR A 119 -2.64 18.08 5.21
CA THR A 119 -2.08 18.31 3.86
C THR A 119 -1.78 19.79 3.63
N CYS A 120 -2.70 20.68 4.03
CA CYS A 120 -2.52 22.13 3.95
C CYS A 120 -1.34 22.59 4.82
N ALA A 121 -1.24 22.10 6.05
CA ALA A 121 -0.11 22.40 6.92
C ALA A 121 1.22 21.92 6.34
N ALA A 122 1.28 20.69 5.83
CA ALA A 122 2.47 20.16 5.16
C ALA A 122 2.87 21.06 3.98
N TYR A 123 1.91 21.47 3.14
CA TYR A 123 2.13 22.40 2.03
C TYR A 123 2.66 23.75 2.51
N LEU A 124 2.05 24.36 3.52
CA LEU A 124 2.51 25.64 4.07
C LEU A 124 3.94 25.54 4.61
N LEU A 125 4.27 24.45 5.30
CA LEU A 125 5.60 24.22 5.85
C LEU A 125 6.68 24.08 4.77
N THR A 126 6.34 23.66 3.54
CA THR A 126 7.30 23.66 2.42
C THR A 126 7.74 25.08 2.03
N ARG A 127 6.94 26.10 2.36
CA ARG A 127 7.25 27.51 2.11
C ARG A 127 8.04 28.17 3.26
N ALA A 128 8.38 27.43 4.30
CA ALA A 128 9.21 27.95 5.38
C ALA A 128 10.62 28.24 4.90
N GLU A 129 11.27 29.23 5.55
CA GLU A 129 12.72 29.41 5.43
C GLU A 129 13.44 28.08 5.70
N ASP A 130 14.52 27.86 4.95
CA ASP A 130 15.31 26.64 5.04
C ASP A 130 16.04 26.59 6.38
N ASP A 131 15.49 25.81 7.31
CA ASP A 131 16.09 25.49 8.59
C ASP A 131 16.04 23.97 8.80
N THR A 132 16.93 23.47 9.65
CA THR A 132 17.12 22.06 10.01
C THR A 132 15.80 21.37 10.38
N SER A 133 14.86 22.09 10.99
CA SER A 133 13.58 21.57 11.44
C SER A 133 12.51 21.47 10.34
N ARG A 134 12.65 22.21 9.23
CA ARG A 134 11.67 22.26 8.13
C ARG A 134 11.35 20.87 7.55
N PRO A 135 12.32 20.05 7.10
CA PRO A 135 12.02 18.75 6.50
C PRO A 135 11.31 17.80 7.48
N ILE A 136 11.62 17.89 8.78
CA ILE A 136 11.00 17.09 9.83
C ILE A 136 9.52 17.46 9.96
N LEU A 137 9.19 18.75 10.09
CA LEU A 137 7.80 19.19 10.25
C LEU A 137 6.94 18.93 9.00
N VAL A 138 7.50 19.16 7.80
CA VAL A 138 6.84 18.79 6.53
C VAL A 138 6.57 17.29 6.48
N GLY A 139 7.58 16.48 6.82
CA GLY A 139 7.49 15.02 6.84
C GLY A 139 6.44 14.53 7.83
N LEU A 140 6.40 15.06 9.06
CA LEU A 140 5.43 14.69 10.08
C LEU A 140 3.99 15.02 9.64
N ALA A 141 3.73 16.24 9.18
CA ALA A 141 2.39 16.63 8.72
C ALA A 141 1.95 15.84 7.49
N GLY A 142 2.86 15.61 6.53
CA GLY A 142 2.60 14.83 5.33
C GLY A 142 2.36 13.34 5.62
N LEU A 143 3.17 12.73 6.48
CA LEU A 143 2.99 11.34 6.92
C LEU A 143 1.69 11.17 7.71
N LEU A 144 1.33 12.14 8.55
CA LEU A 144 0.06 12.12 9.27
C LEU A 144 -1.12 12.15 8.29
N ALA A 145 -1.10 13.05 7.31
CA ALA A 145 -2.14 13.12 6.27
C ALA A 145 -2.24 11.81 5.48
N PHE A 146 -1.10 11.25 5.07
CA PHE A 146 -1.02 9.98 4.33
C PHE A 146 -1.55 8.80 5.16
N ALA A 147 -1.15 8.71 6.43
CA ALA A 147 -1.57 7.64 7.34
C ALA A 147 -3.07 7.72 7.63
N LEU A 148 -3.59 8.92 7.94
CA LEU A 148 -5.02 9.13 8.15
C LEU A 148 -5.85 8.84 6.91
N GLY A 149 -5.37 9.24 5.72
CA GLY A 149 -6.06 8.93 4.45
C GLY A 149 -6.10 7.43 4.15
N SER A 150 -4.98 6.73 4.35
CA SER A 150 -4.91 5.28 4.18
C SER A 150 -5.80 4.54 5.18
N LEU A 151 -5.83 5.03 6.43
CA LEU A 151 -6.66 4.47 7.50
C LEU A 151 -8.14 4.73 7.24
N LEU A 152 -8.53 5.94 6.84
CA LEU A 152 -9.92 6.28 6.48
C LEU A 152 -10.46 5.33 5.42
N LEU A 153 -9.75 5.16 4.31
CA LEU A 153 -10.19 4.26 3.22
C LEU A 153 -10.25 2.80 3.67
N SER A 154 -9.32 2.38 4.53
CA SER A 154 -9.30 1.02 5.08
C SER A 154 -10.48 0.77 6.03
N LEU A 155 -10.76 1.72 6.93
CA LEU A 155 -11.87 1.65 7.88
C LEU A 155 -13.22 1.72 7.17
N GLU A 156 -13.39 2.63 6.22
CA GLU A 156 -14.62 2.75 5.42
C GLU A 156 -14.92 1.42 4.70
N SER A 157 -13.91 0.84 4.06
CA SER A 157 -14.04 -0.44 3.37
C SER A 157 -14.35 -1.57 4.36
N PHE A 158 -13.62 -1.66 5.47
CA PHE A 158 -13.82 -2.68 6.49
C PHE A 158 -15.25 -2.62 7.07
N GLU A 159 -15.64 -1.43 7.54
CA GLU A 159 -16.91 -1.21 8.23
C GLU A 159 -18.11 -1.40 7.29
N PHE A 160 -18.00 -0.96 6.03
CA PHE A 160 -19.04 -1.18 5.01
C PHE A 160 -19.42 -2.66 4.89
N TRP A 161 -18.42 -3.55 4.74
CA TRP A 161 -18.69 -4.98 4.61
C TRP A 161 -19.15 -5.62 5.91
N THR A 162 -18.59 -5.20 7.06
CA THR A 162 -19.01 -5.76 8.36
C THR A 162 -20.41 -5.37 8.76
N GLU A 163 -20.95 -4.28 8.22
CA GLU A 163 -22.27 -3.77 8.56
C GLU A 163 -23.34 -4.15 7.54
N TYR A 164 -23.01 -4.19 6.24
CA TYR A 164 -23.96 -4.65 5.23
C TYR A 164 -24.17 -6.18 5.29
N ARG A 165 -23.09 -6.94 5.59
CA ARG A 165 -23.05 -8.41 5.69
C ARG A 165 -23.78 -9.18 4.58
N PRO A 166 -23.50 -8.94 3.29
CA PRO A 166 -24.02 -9.77 2.20
C PRO A 166 -23.44 -11.20 2.26
N GLY A 167 -23.96 -12.10 1.42
CA GLY A 167 -23.37 -13.44 1.28
C GLY A 167 -21.86 -13.35 1.02
N TYR A 168 -21.07 -14.18 1.72
CA TYR A 168 -19.60 -14.19 1.60
C TYR A 168 -18.92 -12.83 1.89
N TYR A 169 -19.54 -11.95 2.71
CA TYR A 169 -19.01 -10.61 2.96
C TYR A 169 -17.54 -10.56 3.40
N ARG A 170 -17.04 -11.57 4.15
CA ARG A 170 -15.62 -11.62 4.57
C ARG A 170 -14.66 -11.77 3.39
N VAL A 171 -15.07 -12.51 2.35
CA VAL A 171 -14.32 -12.66 1.10
C VAL A 171 -14.24 -11.30 0.39
N HIS A 172 -15.38 -10.61 0.28
CA HIS A 172 -15.47 -9.30 -0.37
C HIS A 172 -14.71 -8.22 0.42
N LEU A 173 -14.81 -8.25 1.76
CA LEU A 173 -14.06 -7.41 2.67
C LEU A 173 -12.57 -7.55 2.41
N MET A 174 -12.03 -8.76 2.54
CA MET A 174 -10.59 -8.98 2.37
C MET A 174 -10.13 -8.67 0.95
N SER A 175 -10.94 -9.00 -0.07
CA SER A 175 -10.60 -8.67 -1.46
C SER A 175 -10.56 -7.16 -1.68
N SER A 176 -11.51 -6.39 -1.13
CA SER A 176 -11.51 -4.93 -1.23
C SER A 176 -10.31 -4.29 -0.52
N LEU A 177 -9.93 -4.80 0.67
CA LEU A 177 -8.71 -4.36 1.36
C LEU A 177 -7.44 -4.70 0.59
N VAL A 178 -7.35 -5.90 -0.02
CA VAL A 178 -6.19 -6.28 -0.86
C VAL A 178 -6.07 -5.38 -2.08
N VAL A 179 -7.18 -5.01 -2.72
CA VAL A 179 -7.18 -4.06 -3.84
C VAL A 179 -6.72 -2.68 -3.37
N LEU A 180 -7.28 -2.17 -2.28
CA LEU A 180 -6.89 -0.89 -1.71
C LEU A 180 -5.38 -0.86 -1.39
N TRP A 181 -4.88 -1.91 -0.73
CA TRP A 181 -3.47 -2.04 -0.38
C TRP A 181 -2.57 -2.55 -1.52
N ALA A 182 -3.11 -2.80 -2.71
CA ALA A 182 -2.33 -2.87 -3.96
C ALA A 182 -2.15 -1.46 -4.55
N LEU A 183 -3.21 -0.65 -4.51
CA LEU A 183 -3.22 0.71 -5.05
C LEU A 183 -2.37 1.67 -4.21
N ILE A 184 -2.50 1.69 -2.88
CA ILE A 184 -1.78 2.63 -1.99
C ILE A 184 -0.24 2.55 -2.18
N PRO A 185 0.42 1.39 -1.99
CA PRO A 185 1.86 1.29 -2.22
C PRO A 185 2.24 1.44 -3.68
N GLY A 186 1.41 0.98 -4.64
CA GLY A 186 1.66 1.15 -6.07
C GLY A 186 1.70 2.62 -6.49
N ILE A 187 0.72 3.40 -6.07
CA ILE A 187 0.67 4.85 -6.29
C ILE A 187 1.83 5.54 -5.57
N THR A 188 2.07 5.20 -4.31
CA THR A 188 3.22 5.76 -3.55
C THR A 188 4.53 5.51 -4.29
N ALA A 189 4.81 4.28 -4.73
CA ALA A 189 6.00 3.93 -5.49
C ALA A 189 6.10 4.73 -6.81
N THR A 190 4.99 4.92 -7.55
CA THR A 190 4.99 5.73 -8.79
C THR A 190 5.35 7.19 -8.51
N VAL A 191 4.79 7.79 -7.46
CA VAL A 191 5.07 9.18 -7.09
C VAL A 191 6.53 9.34 -6.69
N LEU A 192 7.03 8.45 -5.84
CA LEU A 192 8.43 8.46 -5.41
C LEU A 192 9.38 8.32 -6.60
N ALA A 193 9.02 7.49 -7.59
CA ALA A 193 9.81 7.30 -8.78
C ALA A 193 9.83 8.51 -9.71
N HIS A 194 8.65 9.05 -10.01
CA HIS A 194 8.53 10.23 -10.87
C HIS A 194 9.20 11.47 -10.26
N LYS A 195 9.16 11.61 -8.93
CA LYS A 195 9.76 12.73 -8.20
C LYS A 195 11.21 12.48 -7.77
N LYS A 196 11.78 11.30 -8.07
CA LYS A 196 13.15 10.88 -7.67
C LYS A 196 13.40 10.98 -6.16
N LEU A 197 12.40 10.64 -5.35
CA LEU A 197 12.44 10.72 -3.89
C LEU A 197 12.87 9.39 -3.25
N ALA A 198 14.06 8.90 -3.60
CA ALA A 198 14.55 7.58 -3.16
C ALA A 198 14.63 7.43 -1.64
N ALA A 199 14.90 8.53 -0.90
CA ALA A 199 14.95 8.53 0.56
C ALA A 199 13.63 8.08 1.23
N TRP A 200 12.50 8.20 0.52
CA TRP A 200 11.18 7.81 1.00
C TRP A 200 10.78 6.39 0.59
N ALA A 201 11.68 5.61 -0.03
CA ALA A 201 11.42 4.20 -0.36
C ALA A 201 10.93 3.34 0.83
N PRO A 202 11.42 3.54 2.09
CA PRO A 202 10.89 2.82 3.24
C PRO A 202 9.38 2.97 3.44
N LEU A 203 8.80 4.14 3.13
CA LEU A 203 7.35 4.36 3.25
C LEU A 203 6.57 3.42 2.32
N ALA A 204 6.99 3.29 1.06
CA ALA A 204 6.37 2.37 0.11
C ALA A 204 6.53 0.90 0.55
N LEU A 205 7.69 0.52 1.09
CA LEU A 205 7.93 -0.83 1.61
C LEU A 205 7.04 -1.17 2.80
N VAL A 206 6.86 -0.24 3.74
CA VAL A 206 5.91 -0.41 4.86
C VAL A 206 4.50 -0.61 4.33
N CYS A 207 4.07 0.18 3.33
CA CYS A 207 2.76 0.01 2.72
C CYS A 207 2.59 -1.35 2.02
N TYR A 208 3.63 -1.83 1.33
CA TYR A 208 3.62 -3.18 0.75
C TYR A 208 3.59 -4.27 1.84
N ALA A 209 4.26 -4.08 2.97
CA ALA A 209 4.21 -5.02 4.09
C ALA A 209 2.79 -5.13 4.68
N ILE A 210 2.10 -3.99 4.86
CA ILE A 210 0.70 -3.97 5.30
C ILE A 210 -0.20 -4.66 4.26
N GLY A 211 -0.03 -4.37 2.97
CA GLY A 211 -0.75 -5.07 1.91
C GLY A 211 -0.49 -6.57 1.87
N GLY A 212 0.73 -6.99 2.18
CA GLY A 212 1.09 -8.40 2.35
C GLY A 212 0.33 -9.05 3.50
N ALA A 213 0.21 -8.37 4.65
CA ALA A 213 -0.58 -8.86 5.77
C ALA A 213 -2.08 -9.01 5.40
N MET A 214 -2.65 -8.03 4.67
CA MET A 214 -4.03 -8.13 4.16
C MET A 214 -4.19 -9.29 3.17
N PHE A 215 -3.22 -9.49 2.29
CA PHE A 215 -3.20 -10.58 1.32
C PHE A 215 -3.23 -11.95 2.00
N PHE A 216 -2.39 -12.16 3.01
CA PHE A 216 -2.37 -13.40 3.79
C PHE A 216 -3.62 -13.58 4.65
N GLY A 217 -4.07 -12.53 5.34
CA GLY A 217 -5.30 -12.56 6.14
C GLY A 217 -6.53 -12.92 5.30
N GLY A 218 -6.54 -12.51 4.03
CA GLY A 218 -7.58 -12.88 3.09
C GLY A 218 -7.67 -14.39 2.83
N PHE A 219 -6.60 -15.17 2.93
CA PHE A 219 -6.65 -16.60 2.64
C PHE A 219 -7.51 -17.40 3.62
N VAL A 220 -7.67 -16.92 4.85
CA VAL A 220 -8.57 -17.50 5.86
C VAL A 220 -10.01 -17.57 5.35
N TYR A 221 -10.38 -16.65 4.45
CA TYR A 221 -11.70 -16.58 3.83
C TYR A 221 -11.60 -16.66 2.30
N TYR A 222 -10.71 -17.50 1.74
CA TYR A 222 -10.59 -17.65 0.27
C TYR A 222 -11.73 -18.48 -0.35
N ASP A 223 -12.60 -19.07 0.47
CA ASP A 223 -13.63 -19.97 -0.02
C ASP A 223 -14.75 -19.21 -0.73
N SER A 224 -14.78 -19.29 -2.06
CA SER A 224 -15.76 -18.63 -2.93
C SER A 224 -16.33 -19.65 -3.92
N PRO A 225 -17.67 -19.80 -3.98
CA PRO A 225 -18.32 -20.80 -4.81
C PRO A 225 -18.22 -20.40 -6.29
N SER A 226 -17.29 -21.02 -7.00
CA SER A 226 -17.13 -20.86 -8.45
C SER A 226 -16.48 -22.09 -9.07
N THR A 227 -17.07 -22.60 -10.14
CA THR A 227 -16.54 -23.74 -10.91
C THR A 227 -15.45 -23.30 -11.90
N TRP A 228 -15.27 -22.00 -12.12
CA TRP A 228 -14.29 -21.45 -13.05
C TRP A 228 -12.91 -21.34 -12.40
N PHE A 229 -11.89 -21.78 -13.12
CA PHE A 229 -10.49 -21.59 -12.74
C PHE A 229 -10.08 -20.14 -13.02
N ALA A 230 -9.55 -19.45 -12.00
CA ALA A 230 -9.00 -18.08 -12.08
C ALA A 230 -9.96 -16.95 -12.54
N LEU A 231 -11.12 -17.26 -13.13
CA LEU A 231 -12.17 -16.33 -13.55
C LEU A 231 -13.28 -16.22 -12.50
N ASN A 232 -12.90 -16.17 -11.22
CA ASN A 232 -13.82 -15.93 -10.12
C ASN A 232 -13.69 -14.48 -9.60
N ALA A 233 -14.57 -14.07 -8.69
CA ALA A 233 -14.58 -12.70 -8.17
C ALA A 233 -13.38 -12.35 -7.26
N VAL A 234 -12.58 -13.34 -6.85
CA VAL A 234 -11.51 -13.19 -5.85
C VAL A 234 -10.12 -13.21 -6.48
N PHE A 235 -9.85 -14.18 -7.35
CA PHE A 235 -8.51 -14.42 -7.90
C PHE A 235 -7.92 -13.21 -8.63
N PRO A 236 -8.61 -12.56 -9.60
CA PRO A 236 -8.08 -11.40 -10.30
C PRO A 236 -7.80 -10.23 -9.36
N LEU A 237 -8.66 -10.03 -8.35
CA LEU A 237 -8.49 -8.97 -7.35
C LEU A 237 -7.25 -9.19 -6.48
N ARG A 238 -6.91 -10.44 -6.16
CA ARG A 238 -5.67 -10.77 -5.44
C ARG A 238 -4.43 -10.69 -6.32
N LEU A 239 -4.58 -11.06 -7.59
CA LEU A 239 -3.51 -10.92 -8.57
C LEU A 239 -3.06 -9.46 -8.73
N LEU A 240 -3.97 -8.48 -8.56
CA LEU A 240 -3.61 -7.07 -8.57
C LEU A 240 -2.52 -6.71 -7.54
N PHE A 241 -2.52 -7.33 -6.36
CA PHE A 241 -1.47 -7.08 -5.35
C PHE A 241 -0.11 -7.64 -5.79
N VAL A 242 -0.09 -8.82 -6.41
CA VAL A 242 1.13 -9.40 -7.01
C VAL A 242 1.66 -8.50 -8.13
N ILE A 243 0.77 -8.00 -8.99
CA ILE A 243 1.12 -7.06 -10.05
C ILE A 243 1.67 -5.77 -9.45
N ALA A 244 1.05 -5.24 -8.39
CA ALA A 244 1.51 -4.06 -7.69
C ALA A 244 2.92 -4.24 -7.10
N LEU A 245 3.25 -5.43 -6.56
CA LEU A 245 4.60 -5.74 -6.09
C LEU A 245 5.64 -5.72 -7.22
N TRP A 246 5.33 -6.33 -8.37
CA TRP A 246 6.24 -6.31 -9.52
C TRP A 246 6.39 -4.90 -10.10
N TRP A 247 5.31 -4.13 -10.16
CA TRP A 247 5.31 -2.74 -10.59
C TRP A 247 6.18 -1.88 -9.65
N GLY A 248 5.97 -1.98 -8.35
CA GLY A 248 6.79 -1.30 -7.34
C GLY A 248 8.25 -1.72 -7.39
N GLY A 249 8.52 -3.02 -7.57
CA GLY A 249 9.88 -3.56 -7.69
C GLY A 249 10.61 -3.00 -8.92
N MET A 250 9.91 -2.91 -10.06
CA MET A 250 10.45 -2.28 -11.27
C MET A 250 10.77 -0.80 -11.05
N LEU A 251 9.87 -0.06 -10.40
CA LEU A 251 10.06 1.36 -10.12
C LEU A 251 11.22 1.59 -9.14
N MET A 252 11.31 0.83 -8.06
CA MET A 252 12.38 0.98 -7.07
C MET A 252 13.78 0.77 -7.68
N ARG A 253 13.94 -0.20 -8.59
CA ARG A 253 15.20 -0.35 -9.34
C ARG A 253 15.53 0.88 -10.19
N ARG A 254 14.53 1.57 -10.75
CA ARG A 254 14.75 2.81 -11.52
C ARG A 254 15.10 4.00 -10.64
N CYS A 255 14.74 3.98 -9.36
CA CYS A 255 14.93 5.10 -8.43
C CYS A 255 16.25 5.06 -7.66
N GLY A 256 16.96 3.93 -7.67
CA GLY A 256 18.21 3.73 -6.92
C GLY A 256 18.20 2.59 -5.90
N PRO A 257 17.13 2.31 -5.11
CA PRO A 257 17.15 1.21 -4.14
C PRO A 257 16.92 -0.15 -4.84
N GLU A 258 17.95 -0.63 -5.53
CA GLU A 258 17.92 -1.88 -6.30
C GLU A 258 17.56 -3.10 -5.46
N HIS A 259 18.14 -3.21 -4.26
CA HIS A 259 17.85 -4.31 -3.33
C HIS A 259 16.37 -4.36 -2.95
N SER A 260 15.76 -3.21 -2.64
CA SER A 260 14.32 -3.13 -2.35
C SER A 260 13.48 -3.57 -3.55
N GLY A 261 13.89 -3.19 -4.75
CA GLY A 261 13.23 -3.61 -5.99
C GLY A 261 13.33 -5.12 -6.25
N ASP A 262 14.47 -5.72 -5.93
CA ASP A 262 14.69 -7.16 -5.96
C ASP A 262 13.77 -7.87 -4.96
N VAL A 263 13.76 -7.43 -3.70
CA VAL A 263 12.89 -8.00 -2.65
C VAL A 263 11.43 -8.00 -3.10
N LEU A 264 10.88 -6.87 -3.56
CA LEU A 264 9.50 -6.81 -4.03
C LEU A 264 9.24 -7.75 -5.22
N THR A 265 10.20 -7.88 -6.14
CA THR A 265 10.10 -8.80 -7.28
C THR A 265 10.02 -10.25 -6.82
N VAL A 266 10.92 -10.65 -5.91
CA VAL A 266 10.96 -12.00 -5.33
C VAL A 266 9.68 -12.29 -4.54
N THR A 267 9.25 -11.35 -3.69
CA THR A 267 8.00 -11.46 -2.93
C THR A 267 6.80 -11.64 -3.86
N GLY A 268 6.70 -10.86 -4.94
CA GLY A 268 5.61 -11.01 -5.91
C GLY A 268 5.55 -12.42 -6.52
N HIS A 269 6.70 -13.00 -6.88
CA HIS A 269 6.73 -14.38 -7.39
C HIS A 269 6.36 -15.42 -6.32
N ALA A 270 6.83 -15.25 -5.09
CA ALA A 270 6.45 -16.13 -3.98
C ALA A 270 4.93 -16.07 -3.69
N LEU A 271 4.34 -14.87 -3.69
CA LEU A 271 2.90 -14.70 -3.50
C LEU A 271 2.08 -15.26 -4.66
N LEU A 272 2.58 -15.16 -5.90
CA LEU A 272 1.94 -15.83 -7.05
C LEU A 272 1.90 -17.35 -6.87
N THR A 273 3.02 -17.94 -6.44
CA THR A 273 3.13 -19.39 -6.18
C THR A 273 2.06 -19.85 -5.18
N ILE A 274 1.91 -19.10 -4.08
CA ILE A 274 0.92 -19.37 -3.03
C ILE A 274 -0.50 -19.16 -3.58
N LEU A 275 -0.75 -18.06 -4.29
CA LEU A 275 -2.06 -17.75 -4.84
C LEU A 275 -2.53 -18.80 -5.84
N LEU A 276 -1.66 -19.25 -6.74
CA LEU A 276 -1.97 -20.33 -7.68
C LEU A 276 -2.27 -21.64 -6.96
N ALA A 277 -1.52 -21.99 -5.91
CA ALA A 277 -1.78 -23.19 -5.13
C ALA A 277 -3.15 -23.14 -4.45
N VAL A 278 -3.48 -22.02 -3.80
CA VAL A 278 -4.77 -21.82 -3.14
C VAL A 278 -5.92 -21.80 -4.16
N GLU A 279 -5.74 -21.15 -5.31
CA GLU A 279 -6.77 -21.10 -6.36
C GLU A 279 -7.03 -22.47 -6.99
N ILE A 280 -5.99 -23.26 -7.25
CA ILE A 280 -6.14 -24.61 -7.80
C ILE A 280 -6.80 -25.53 -6.77
N HIS A 281 -6.45 -25.42 -5.49
CA HIS A 281 -7.12 -26.17 -4.44
C HIS A 281 -8.60 -25.79 -4.33
N ARG A 282 -8.91 -24.49 -4.29
CA ARG A 282 -10.30 -23.99 -4.31
C ARG A 282 -11.04 -24.51 -5.54
N TRP A 283 -10.46 -24.38 -6.73
CA TRP A 283 -11.07 -24.84 -7.98
C TRP A 283 -11.35 -26.35 -7.97
N GLY A 284 -10.42 -27.15 -7.45
CA GLY A 284 -10.60 -28.59 -7.27
C GLY A 284 -11.83 -28.93 -6.42
N ASN A 285 -12.03 -28.23 -5.30
CA ASN A 285 -13.15 -28.47 -4.39
C ASN A 285 -14.53 -28.17 -5.03
N TYR A 286 -14.59 -27.27 -6.03
CA TYR A 286 -15.85 -26.88 -6.68
C TYR A 286 -16.06 -27.54 -8.05
N CYS A 287 -15.01 -28.03 -8.69
CA CYS A 287 -15.10 -28.64 -10.01
C CYS A 287 -15.51 -30.12 -9.86
N THR A 288 -16.71 -30.47 -10.33
CA THR A 288 -17.26 -31.83 -10.22
C THR A 288 -16.45 -32.92 -10.95
N TRP A 289 -15.57 -32.51 -11.87
CA TRP A 289 -14.75 -33.40 -12.69
C TRP A 289 -13.33 -33.57 -12.15
N LEU A 290 -12.94 -32.79 -11.13
CA LEU A 290 -11.62 -32.82 -10.53
C LEU A 290 -11.68 -33.54 -9.19
N SER A 291 -10.84 -34.55 -8.98
CA SER A 291 -10.63 -35.09 -7.64
C SER A 291 -9.63 -34.22 -6.86
N ASP A 292 -9.73 -34.22 -5.53
CA ASP A 292 -8.78 -33.50 -4.66
C ASP A 292 -7.33 -33.92 -4.93
N ARG A 293 -7.11 -35.20 -5.22
CA ARG A 293 -5.79 -35.75 -5.57
C ARG A 293 -5.28 -35.15 -6.89
N MET A 294 -6.14 -34.99 -7.89
CA MET A 294 -5.76 -34.39 -9.16
C MET A 294 -5.46 -32.89 -9.01
N ALA A 295 -6.15 -32.18 -8.11
CA ALA A 295 -5.84 -30.78 -7.79
C ALA A 295 -4.38 -30.63 -7.27
N VAL A 296 -3.90 -31.55 -6.43
CA VAL A 296 -2.51 -31.55 -5.92
C VAL A 296 -1.49 -31.60 -7.07
N SER A 297 -1.73 -32.44 -8.08
CA SER A 297 -0.87 -32.54 -9.27
C SER A 297 -0.90 -31.26 -10.10
N PHE A 298 -2.06 -30.62 -10.26
CA PHE A 298 -2.16 -29.34 -10.98
C PHE A 298 -1.41 -28.21 -10.28
N ILE A 299 -1.32 -28.21 -8.95
CA ILE A 299 -0.48 -27.27 -8.20
C ILE A 299 0.98 -27.44 -8.61
N SER A 300 1.48 -28.68 -8.65
CA SER A 300 2.86 -28.98 -9.07
C SER A 300 3.11 -28.57 -10.53
N ALA A 301 2.15 -28.83 -11.43
CA ALA A 301 2.24 -28.41 -12.82
C ALA A 301 2.30 -26.87 -12.95
N ALA A 302 1.45 -26.14 -12.22
CA ALA A 302 1.44 -24.68 -12.22
C ALA A 302 2.75 -24.08 -11.69
N TRP A 303 3.29 -24.63 -10.60
CA TRP A 303 4.60 -24.22 -10.07
C TRP A 303 5.74 -24.52 -11.03
N GLY A 304 5.70 -25.67 -11.72
CA GLY A 304 6.66 -26.02 -12.76
C GLY A 304 6.63 -25.06 -13.95
N ILE A 305 5.43 -24.69 -14.42
CA ILE A 305 5.25 -23.68 -15.47
C ILE A 305 5.78 -22.31 -15.00
N GLN A 306 5.44 -21.89 -13.78
CA GLN A 306 5.94 -20.64 -13.23
C GLN A 306 7.47 -20.64 -13.11
N ALA A 307 8.08 -21.72 -12.63
CA ALA A 307 9.52 -21.88 -12.53
C ALA A 307 10.19 -21.80 -13.91
N PHE A 308 9.62 -22.47 -14.91
CA PHE A 308 10.09 -22.42 -16.30
C PHE A 308 10.06 -21.00 -16.85
N VAL A 309 8.94 -20.30 -16.71
CA VAL A 309 8.79 -18.90 -17.15
C VAL A 309 9.80 -17.99 -16.45
N LEU A 310 10.00 -18.17 -15.14
CA LEU A 310 10.98 -17.40 -14.36
C LEU A 310 12.42 -17.61 -14.85
N LEU A 311 12.80 -18.86 -15.13
CA LEU A 311 14.11 -19.18 -15.69
C LEU A 311 14.28 -18.60 -17.08
N TRP A 312 13.30 -18.80 -17.97
CA TRP A 312 13.32 -18.26 -19.32
C TRP A 312 13.47 -16.74 -19.31
N VAL A 313 12.60 -16.04 -18.58
CA VAL A 313 12.63 -14.57 -18.49
C VAL A 313 13.89 -14.09 -17.77
N GLY A 314 14.33 -14.75 -16.70
CA GLY A 314 15.54 -14.39 -15.95
C GLY A 314 16.83 -14.57 -16.76
N LEU A 315 16.87 -15.54 -17.66
CA LEU A 315 17.96 -15.72 -18.62
C LEU A 315 17.88 -14.66 -19.73
N ALA A 316 16.71 -14.47 -20.33
CA ALA A 316 16.51 -13.49 -21.40
C ALA A 316 16.80 -12.04 -20.95
N THR A 317 16.45 -11.69 -19.72
CA THR A 317 16.65 -10.35 -19.14
C THR A 317 17.97 -10.19 -18.39
N ARG A 318 18.80 -11.24 -18.32
CA ARG A 318 20.02 -11.30 -17.50
C ARG A 318 19.83 -10.95 -16.01
N ASN A 319 18.61 -10.97 -15.49
CA ASN A 319 18.33 -10.65 -14.08
C ASN A 319 18.64 -11.83 -13.14
N ARG A 320 19.65 -11.68 -12.26
CA ARG A 320 20.08 -12.73 -11.32
C ARG A 320 18.97 -13.16 -10.36
N ALA A 321 18.23 -12.21 -9.78
CA ALA A 321 17.16 -12.51 -8.82
C ALA A 321 16.08 -13.42 -9.43
N ARG A 322 15.61 -13.13 -10.65
CA ARG A 322 14.60 -13.97 -11.35
C ARG A 322 15.09 -15.39 -11.60
N ARG A 323 16.37 -15.56 -11.95
CA ARG A 323 16.96 -16.90 -12.17
C ARG A 323 17.05 -17.69 -10.87
N VAL A 324 17.53 -17.07 -9.79
CA VAL A 324 17.64 -17.73 -8.48
C VAL A 324 16.27 -18.18 -7.98
N VAL A 325 15.25 -17.32 -8.07
CA VAL A 325 13.87 -17.69 -7.71
C VAL A 325 13.33 -18.80 -8.61
N GLY A 326 13.61 -18.73 -9.92
CA GLY A 326 13.24 -19.78 -10.87
C GLY A 326 13.83 -21.14 -10.49
N PHE A 327 15.13 -21.20 -10.20
CA PHE A 327 15.81 -22.43 -9.78
C PHE A 327 15.31 -22.93 -8.42
N ALA A 328 15.10 -22.04 -7.45
CA ALA A 328 14.56 -22.40 -6.14
C ALA A 328 13.15 -23.00 -6.26
N LEU A 329 12.26 -22.36 -7.03
CA LEU A 329 10.90 -22.86 -7.27
C LEU A 329 10.91 -24.17 -8.07
N PHE A 330 11.81 -24.29 -9.04
CA PHE A 330 11.99 -25.53 -9.81
C PHE A 330 12.42 -26.69 -8.90
N GLY A 331 13.46 -26.49 -8.08
CA GLY A 331 13.91 -27.48 -7.11
C GLY A 331 12.84 -27.86 -6.10
N LEU A 332 12.10 -26.87 -5.58
CA LEU A 332 10.95 -27.11 -4.69
C LEU A 332 9.85 -27.94 -5.37
N THR A 333 9.55 -27.65 -6.63
CA THR A 333 8.53 -28.38 -7.41
C THR A 333 8.95 -29.83 -7.63
N VAL A 334 10.20 -30.06 -8.06
CA VAL A 334 10.74 -31.42 -8.23
C VAL A 334 10.73 -32.19 -6.91
N ALA A 335 11.17 -31.57 -5.82
CA ALA A 335 11.16 -32.19 -4.50
C ALA A 335 9.72 -32.56 -4.06
N LYS A 336 8.76 -31.63 -4.21
CA LYS A 336 7.34 -31.90 -3.92
C LYS A 336 6.82 -33.09 -4.73
N VAL A 337 7.08 -33.12 -6.04
CA VAL A 337 6.62 -34.22 -6.90
C VAL A 337 7.21 -35.55 -6.45
N CYS A 338 8.52 -35.61 -6.19
CA CYS A 338 9.18 -36.86 -5.80
C CYS A 338 8.75 -37.38 -4.42
N PHE A 339 8.60 -36.50 -3.42
CA PHE A 339 8.35 -36.92 -2.04
C PHE A 339 6.86 -36.96 -1.66
N TYR A 340 6.03 -36.11 -2.26
CA TYR A 340 4.62 -35.99 -1.90
C TYR A 340 3.70 -36.57 -2.98
N ASP A 341 3.86 -36.15 -4.24
CA ASP A 341 2.93 -36.54 -5.30
C ASP A 341 3.07 -38.04 -5.63
N LEU A 342 4.30 -38.58 -5.67
CA LEU A 342 4.51 -40.02 -5.89
C LEU A 342 3.88 -40.90 -4.80
N GLY A 343 3.83 -40.45 -3.54
CA GLY A 343 3.27 -41.23 -2.43
C GLY A 343 1.75 -41.12 -2.27
N SER A 344 1.14 -40.03 -2.77
CA SER A 344 -0.26 -39.68 -2.48
C SER A 344 -1.24 -39.92 -3.64
N LEU A 345 -0.73 -40.08 -4.86
CA LEU A 345 -1.53 -40.19 -6.09
C LEU A 345 -1.77 -41.65 -6.51
N GLU A 346 -2.83 -41.88 -7.30
CA GLU A 346 -3.08 -43.19 -7.91
C GLU A 346 -2.05 -43.49 -9.02
N ARG A 347 -1.84 -44.79 -9.33
CA ARG A 347 -0.76 -45.25 -10.23
C ARG A 347 -0.64 -44.51 -11.56
N VAL A 348 -1.76 -44.16 -12.18
CA VAL A 348 -1.76 -43.43 -13.46
C VAL A 348 -1.18 -42.03 -13.31
N TYR A 349 -1.60 -41.29 -12.27
CA TYR A 349 -1.12 -39.93 -12.01
C TYR A 349 0.33 -39.89 -11.52
N GLN A 350 0.81 -40.94 -10.83
CA GLN A 350 2.22 -41.08 -10.49
C GLN A 350 3.09 -41.15 -11.75
N ILE A 351 2.70 -41.98 -12.74
CA ILE A 351 3.43 -42.12 -14.01
C ILE A 351 3.46 -40.78 -14.77
N VAL A 352 2.31 -40.11 -14.89
CA VAL A 352 2.23 -38.81 -15.58
C VAL A 352 3.05 -37.74 -14.85
N SER A 353 3.01 -37.69 -13.52
CA SER A 353 3.78 -36.72 -12.73
C SER A 353 5.28 -36.97 -12.83
N PHE A 354 5.70 -38.23 -12.85
CA PHE A 354 7.10 -38.62 -13.05
C PHE A 354 7.62 -38.30 -14.45
N LEU A 355 6.79 -38.52 -15.48
CA LEU A 355 7.15 -38.20 -16.85
C LEU A 355 7.21 -36.69 -17.08
N ALA A 356 6.26 -35.94 -16.50
CA ALA A 356 6.27 -34.48 -16.51
C ALA A 356 7.47 -33.89 -15.76
N SER A 357 7.83 -34.43 -14.60
CA SER A 357 9.02 -33.98 -13.86
C SER A 357 10.31 -34.33 -14.59
N GLY A 358 10.41 -35.51 -15.21
CA GLY A 358 11.52 -35.89 -16.06
C GLY A 358 11.70 -34.94 -17.25
N LEU A 359 10.62 -34.59 -17.93
CA LEU A 359 10.64 -33.60 -19.02
C LEU A 359 11.09 -32.22 -18.50
N LEU A 360 10.58 -31.78 -17.35
CA LEU A 360 10.98 -30.54 -16.70
C LEU A 360 12.48 -30.53 -16.35
N LEU A 361 13.03 -31.63 -15.86
CA LEU A 361 14.46 -31.80 -15.57
C LEU A 361 15.31 -31.76 -16.84
N LEU A 362 14.87 -32.39 -17.93
CA LEU A 362 15.56 -32.32 -19.22
C LEU A 362 15.59 -30.89 -19.76
N LEU A 363 14.46 -30.17 -19.67
CA LEU A 363 14.42 -28.75 -20.04
C LEU A 363 15.38 -27.94 -19.16
N GLY A 364 15.33 -28.10 -17.84
CA GLY A 364 16.23 -27.43 -16.91
C GLY A 364 17.71 -27.69 -17.23
N CYS A 365 18.07 -28.94 -17.52
CA CYS A 365 19.43 -29.35 -17.89
C CYS A 365 19.87 -28.74 -19.24
N TYR A 366 18.99 -28.76 -20.24
CA TYR A 366 19.23 -28.10 -21.53
C TYR A 366 19.52 -26.61 -21.35
N PHE A 367 18.70 -25.88 -20.57
CA PHE A 367 18.92 -24.46 -20.29
C PHE A 367 20.20 -24.22 -19.50
N TYR A 368 20.47 -25.02 -18.47
CA TYR A 368 21.72 -24.92 -17.73
C TYR A 368 22.92 -25.09 -18.65
N HIS A 369 22.96 -26.15 -19.46
CA HIS A 369 24.08 -26.42 -20.35
C HIS A 369 24.25 -25.35 -21.45
N ARG A 370 23.15 -24.92 -22.06
CA ARG A 370 23.17 -23.91 -23.15
C ARG A 370 23.65 -22.54 -22.67
N TYR A 371 23.36 -22.17 -21.41
CA TYR A 371 23.58 -20.81 -20.91
C TYR A 371 24.55 -20.73 -19.72
N SER A 372 25.07 -21.85 -19.21
CA SER A 372 26.15 -21.92 -18.22
C SER A 372 27.36 -21.04 -18.57
N PRO A 373 27.82 -20.95 -19.84
CA PRO A 373 28.91 -20.04 -20.22
C PRO A 373 28.62 -18.55 -19.98
N MET A 374 27.35 -18.12 -20.05
CA MET A 374 26.95 -16.74 -19.75
C MET A 374 26.75 -16.49 -18.25
N LEU A 375 26.51 -17.52 -17.45
CA LEU A 375 26.27 -17.42 -16.00
C LEU A 375 27.58 -17.39 -15.19
N LEU A 376 28.63 -18.06 -15.69
CA LEU A 376 29.94 -18.21 -15.04
C LEU A 376 31.01 -17.27 -15.64
N GLY A 377 30.64 -16.42 -16.60
CA GLY A 377 31.55 -15.65 -17.45
C GLY A 377 31.90 -14.22 -17.01
N GLU A 378 31.84 -13.88 -15.71
CA GLU A 378 32.33 -12.59 -15.16
C GLU A 378 33.07 -12.78 -13.81
N GLU A 379 33.88 -13.84 -13.68
CA GLU A 379 34.82 -13.98 -12.55
C GLU A 379 36.29 -14.13 -12.99
N LYS A 380 36.62 -13.77 -14.24
CA LYS A 380 37.99 -13.91 -14.74
C LYS A 380 38.47 -12.68 -15.52
N LYS A 381 38.59 -11.55 -14.83
CA LYS A 381 39.46 -10.43 -15.21
C LYS A 381 39.93 -9.67 -13.97
N GLU A 382 40.94 -10.20 -13.28
CA GLU A 382 41.92 -9.48 -12.45
C GLU A 382 42.88 -10.54 -11.89
N GLY A 383 44.09 -10.64 -12.45
CA GLY A 383 45.09 -11.60 -11.94
C GLY A 383 46.02 -12.24 -12.96
N ILE A 384 46.08 -11.76 -14.21
CA ILE A 384 47.17 -12.13 -15.12
C ILE A 384 47.54 -10.90 -15.96
N GLU A 385 48.18 -9.93 -15.32
CA GLU A 385 48.99 -8.93 -16.03
C GLU A 385 49.98 -8.22 -15.09
N GLN A 386 50.78 -8.99 -14.33
CA GLN A 386 52.04 -8.51 -13.74
C GLN A 386 53.00 -9.70 -13.56
N THR A 387 53.68 -10.07 -14.64
CA THR A 387 55.00 -10.71 -14.61
C THR A 387 55.80 -10.19 -15.79
#